data_AF-A0A1J8Q1U4-F1
#
_entry.id   AF-A0A1J8Q1U4-F1
#
_cell.length_a   1.000
_cell.length_b   1.000
_cell.length_c   1.000
_cell.angle_alpha   90.00
_cell.angle_beta   90.00
_cell.angle_gamma   90.00
#
_symmetry.space_group_name_H-M   'P 1'
#
loop_
_entity.id
_entity.type
_entity.pdbx_description
1 polymer ?
#
loop_
_entity_poly.entity_id
_entity_poly.type
_entity_poly.pdbx_seq_one_letter_code
_entity_poly.pdbx_strand_id
1 'polypeptide(L)'
;MPDVHGVLIIARNGDRTEFYQDPYTYEPSFTDSTPLGATQSHQLGCSLRSTYLNPSSPSYIQGIRADLVQNDQVLVHAKAGGEGTAIFDSGIAVLQGLFPPNSKNMIELANGTTIVTPLGGYQYIPVEMAPSGVDHALESWTNCPAFENHIKDVYASSEFQAIAKSAGTFFSFVHDYVFGRSTTLENAVRWNIYDYMDSQLTYNQTYAYRLPPTLIEQARGYADYHENVLFSDKEIGGIGNIAGRTILHPILHSLQRITFDDDPLRLLLLETSYQPFISLFHMMEMVNEYPQLAAIPDHASALAFELLRGPAPERREFLRIKFKNGTNDNFETYHIFGHQGDIAVTEFMYRLENFAITSQKQWESACGVHSAYFGITSAAENMNMLFTAFSVFFLLGMFAFSRFKRRRATYEYVPVSDVRVAGNEKSRLLP
;
A
#
# COMPACT_ATOMS: atom_id res chain seq x y z
N MET A 1 -33.91 3.36 -11.70
CA MET A 1 -32.89 3.99 -10.85
C MET A 1 -31.54 3.58 -11.42
N PRO A 2 -30.48 4.39 -11.29
CA PRO A 2 -29.16 3.95 -11.72
C PRO A 2 -28.70 2.76 -10.87
N ASP A 3 -28.11 1.78 -11.52
CA ASP A 3 -27.66 0.54 -10.89
C ASP A 3 -26.18 0.63 -10.54
N VAL A 4 -25.76 0.09 -9.40
CA VAL A 4 -24.33 0.03 -9.04
C VAL A 4 -23.67 -1.10 -9.82
N HIS A 5 -22.73 -0.76 -10.69
CA HIS A 5 -22.05 -1.71 -11.58
C HIS A 5 -20.75 -2.27 -10.99
N GLY A 6 -20.10 -1.47 -10.14
CA GLY A 6 -18.92 -1.87 -9.38
C GLY A 6 -18.56 -0.81 -8.36
N VAL A 7 -17.68 -1.19 -7.43
CA VAL A 7 -17.25 -0.34 -6.32
C VAL A 7 -15.76 -0.48 -6.11
N LEU A 8 -15.10 0.65 -5.94
CA LEU A 8 -13.73 0.74 -5.47
C LEU A 8 -13.77 1.24 -4.02
N ILE A 9 -13.06 0.57 -3.13
CA ILE A 9 -13.03 0.88 -1.70
C ILE A 9 -11.58 1.10 -1.32
N ILE A 10 -11.29 2.24 -0.71
CA ILE A 10 -10.03 2.49 -0.01
C ILE A 10 -10.35 2.38 1.47
N ALA A 11 -9.68 1.46 2.17
CA ALA A 11 -9.88 1.22 3.58
C ALA A 11 -8.58 1.53 4.34
N ARG A 12 -8.75 2.15 5.51
CA ARG A 12 -7.67 2.36 6.48
C ARG A 12 -7.58 1.12 7.36
N ASN A 13 -6.34 0.75 7.74
CA ASN A 13 -6.10 -0.24 8.77
C ASN A 13 -6.90 0.00 10.06
N GLY A 14 -7.18 -1.10 10.76
CA GLY A 14 -7.70 -1.05 12.11
C GLY A 14 -6.67 -0.50 13.11
N ASP A 15 -7.06 -0.47 14.38
CA ASP A 15 -6.14 -0.18 15.48
C ASP A 15 -4.88 -1.06 15.43
N ARG A 16 -3.75 -0.45 15.82
CA ARG A 16 -2.43 -1.06 15.78
C ARG A 16 -1.61 -0.66 17.00
N THR A 17 -0.50 -1.34 17.21
CA THR A 17 0.47 -0.93 18.22
C THR A 17 1.09 0.43 17.90
N GLU A 18 1.76 1.02 18.88
CA GLU A 18 2.50 2.28 18.71
C GLU A 18 3.34 2.26 17.43
N PHE A 19 3.28 3.34 16.68
CA PHE A 19 4.01 3.52 15.44
C PHE A 19 4.78 4.83 15.49
N TYR A 20 6.09 4.70 15.39
CA TYR A 20 7.00 5.80 15.24
C TYR A 20 7.36 5.99 13.76
N GLN A 21 7.32 7.23 13.28
CA GLN A 21 7.84 7.64 11.98
C GLN A 21 8.92 8.70 12.15
N ASP A 22 9.97 8.64 11.32
CA ASP A 22 10.96 9.70 11.26
C ASP A 22 10.32 11.02 10.78
N PRO A 23 10.53 12.15 11.48
CA PRO A 23 9.84 13.41 11.16
C PRO A 23 10.29 14.08 9.85
N TYR A 24 11.40 13.64 9.24
CA TYR A 24 11.95 14.21 8.01
C TYR A 24 11.91 13.24 6.85
N THR A 25 12.22 11.96 7.08
CA THR A 25 12.24 10.95 6.02
C THR A 25 10.93 10.16 5.95
N TYR A 26 10.07 10.28 6.96
CA TYR A 26 8.87 9.46 7.13
C TYR A 26 9.16 7.95 7.17
N GLU A 27 10.42 7.59 7.48
CA GLU A 27 10.83 6.19 7.60
C GLU A 27 10.07 5.55 8.77
N PRO A 28 9.33 4.47 8.51
CA PRO A 28 8.46 3.86 9.49
C PRO A 28 9.20 2.88 10.39
N SER A 29 8.83 2.85 11.67
CA SER A 29 9.19 1.76 12.60
C SER A 29 8.23 0.58 12.46
N PHE A 30 8.61 -0.55 13.04
CA PHE A 30 7.77 -1.75 13.06
C PHE A 30 6.52 -1.54 13.94
N THR A 31 5.36 -1.96 13.44
CA THR A 31 4.09 -1.97 14.18
C THR A 31 3.24 -3.19 13.78
N ASP A 32 2.42 -3.69 14.68
CA ASP A 32 1.55 -4.85 14.46
C ASP A 32 0.06 -4.53 14.65
N SER A 33 -0.81 -5.30 13.99
CA SER A 33 -2.25 -5.21 14.22
C SER A 33 -2.61 -5.68 15.62
N THR A 34 -3.54 -4.98 16.27
CA THR A 34 -4.09 -5.42 17.56
C THR A 34 -5.37 -6.24 17.34
N PRO A 35 -5.79 -7.07 18.31
CA PRO A 35 -7.09 -7.74 18.24
C PRO A 35 -8.27 -6.75 18.14
N LEU A 36 -8.12 -5.54 18.69
CA LEU A 36 -9.09 -4.47 18.52
C LEU A 36 -9.17 -4.03 17.06
N GLY A 37 -8.02 -3.81 16.41
CA GLY A 37 -7.97 -3.44 15.00
C GLY A 37 -8.56 -4.49 14.08
N ALA A 38 -8.21 -5.77 14.28
CA ALA A 38 -8.81 -6.87 13.54
C ALA A 38 -10.34 -6.91 13.71
N THR A 39 -10.86 -6.60 14.90
CA THR A 39 -12.31 -6.54 15.15
C THR A 39 -12.97 -5.37 14.42
N GLN A 40 -12.35 -4.19 14.43
CA GLN A 40 -12.82 -2.99 13.72
C GLN A 40 -12.85 -3.23 12.21
N SER A 41 -11.78 -3.79 11.66
CA SER A 41 -11.68 -4.17 10.24
C SER A 41 -12.71 -5.24 9.85
N HIS A 42 -12.92 -6.26 10.69
CA HIS A 42 -13.98 -7.24 10.47
C HIS A 42 -15.38 -6.61 10.46
N GLN A 43 -15.66 -5.67 11.38
CA GLN A 43 -16.91 -4.94 11.41
C GLN A 43 -17.11 -4.07 10.16
N LEU A 44 -16.04 -3.42 9.66
CA LEU A 44 -16.07 -2.72 8.38
C LEU A 44 -16.43 -3.66 7.23
N GLY A 45 -15.82 -4.85 7.17
CA GLY A 45 -16.15 -5.89 6.19
C GLY A 45 -17.63 -6.30 6.23
N CYS A 46 -18.19 -6.50 7.43
CA CYS A 46 -19.61 -6.78 7.62
C CYS A 46 -20.51 -5.65 7.11
N SER A 47 -20.16 -4.40 7.40
CA SER A 47 -20.88 -3.22 6.89
C SER A 47 -20.83 -3.17 5.36
N LEU A 48 -19.66 -3.37 4.76
CA LEU A 48 -19.49 -3.40 3.30
C LEU A 48 -20.33 -4.52 2.66
N ARG A 49 -20.35 -5.72 3.26
CA ARG A 49 -21.22 -6.82 2.82
C ARG A 49 -22.70 -6.41 2.83
N SER A 50 -23.15 -5.79 3.92
CA SER A 50 -24.54 -5.36 4.07
C SER A 50 -24.95 -4.29 3.05
N THR A 51 -24.02 -3.43 2.65
CA THR A 51 -24.26 -2.34 1.69
C THR A 51 -24.17 -2.81 0.25
N TYR A 52 -23.17 -3.62 -0.11
CA TYR A 52 -22.81 -3.90 -1.50
C TYR A 52 -23.18 -5.30 -1.99
N LEU A 53 -23.27 -6.28 -1.09
CA LEU A 53 -23.54 -7.69 -1.42
C LEU A 53 -24.94 -8.15 -1.03
N ASN A 54 -25.71 -7.30 -0.33
CA ASN A 54 -27.10 -7.61 0.03
C ASN A 54 -28.06 -7.19 -1.10
N PRO A 55 -28.81 -8.12 -1.72
CA PRO A 55 -29.73 -7.80 -2.81
C PRO A 55 -30.85 -6.82 -2.43
N SER A 56 -31.15 -6.66 -1.13
CA SER A 56 -32.14 -5.70 -0.64
C SER A 56 -31.57 -4.29 -0.45
N SER A 57 -30.25 -4.11 -0.56
CA SER A 57 -29.61 -2.80 -0.43
C SER A 57 -29.78 -1.97 -1.70
N PRO A 58 -30.03 -0.64 -1.59
CA PRO A 58 -30.05 0.25 -2.74
C PRO A 58 -28.68 0.37 -3.44
N SER A 59 -27.59 0.01 -2.76
CA SER A 59 -26.22 0.03 -3.30
C SER A 59 -25.72 -1.37 -3.70
N TYR A 60 -26.62 -2.34 -3.92
CA TYR A 60 -26.24 -3.68 -4.36
C TYR A 60 -25.50 -3.67 -5.70
N ILE A 61 -24.34 -4.32 -5.74
CA ILE A 61 -23.54 -4.44 -6.97
C ILE A 61 -24.18 -5.49 -7.88
N GLN A 62 -24.56 -5.08 -9.09
CA GLN A 62 -25.16 -6.02 -10.04
C GLN A 62 -24.14 -7.04 -10.55
N GLY A 63 -24.54 -8.32 -10.57
CA GLY A 63 -23.74 -9.41 -11.13
C GLY A 63 -22.64 -9.95 -10.21
N ILE A 64 -22.47 -9.41 -9.00
CA ILE A 64 -21.51 -9.94 -8.03
C ILE A 64 -22.04 -11.22 -7.39
N ARG A 65 -21.17 -12.21 -7.19
CA ARG A 65 -21.53 -13.39 -6.40
C ARG A 65 -21.29 -13.15 -4.91
N ALA A 66 -22.37 -12.90 -4.17
CA ALA A 66 -22.33 -12.64 -2.74
C ALA A 66 -22.07 -13.88 -1.84
N ASP A 67 -22.43 -15.08 -2.31
CA ASP A 67 -22.37 -16.33 -1.51
C ASP A 67 -20.99 -16.98 -1.52
N LEU A 68 -20.42 -17.15 -2.72
CA LEU A 68 -19.14 -17.78 -2.97
C LEU A 68 -18.33 -16.86 -3.86
N VAL A 69 -17.22 -16.36 -3.32
CA VAL A 69 -16.33 -15.42 -3.99
C VAL A 69 -15.84 -15.99 -5.32
N GLN A 70 -15.80 -15.13 -6.33
CA GLN A 70 -15.07 -15.41 -7.56
C GLN A 70 -13.89 -14.45 -7.63
N ASN A 71 -12.68 -15.02 -7.72
CA ASN A 71 -11.44 -14.24 -7.64
C ASN A 71 -11.21 -13.34 -8.86
N ASP A 72 -11.96 -13.53 -9.94
CA ASP A 72 -11.97 -12.64 -11.11
C ASP A 72 -12.81 -11.37 -10.89
N GLN A 73 -13.81 -11.43 -10.00
CA GLN A 73 -14.68 -10.29 -9.67
C GLN A 73 -14.12 -9.37 -8.58
N VAL A 74 -13.17 -9.86 -7.78
CA VAL A 74 -12.63 -9.17 -6.60
C VAL A 74 -11.13 -9.05 -6.71
N LEU A 75 -10.64 -7.81 -6.69
CA LEU A 75 -9.21 -7.50 -6.60
C LEU A 75 -8.92 -6.85 -5.24
N VAL A 76 -7.86 -7.28 -4.59
CA VAL A 76 -7.43 -6.72 -3.30
C VAL A 76 -5.96 -6.35 -3.39
N HIS A 77 -5.67 -5.07 -3.18
CA HIS A 77 -4.31 -4.53 -3.11
C HIS A 77 -4.10 -3.97 -1.70
N ALA A 78 -2.97 -4.30 -1.09
CA ALA A 78 -2.66 -3.86 0.25
C ALA A 78 -1.23 -3.31 0.32
N LYS A 79 -1.04 -2.25 1.11
CA LYS A 79 0.28 -1.66 1.35
C LYS A 79 1.13 -2.63 2.18
N ALA A 80 2.32 -2.96 1.71
CA ALA A 80 3.30 -3.80 2.42
C ALA A 80 4.42 -3.00 3.11
N GLY A 81 4.29 -1.67 3.13
CA GLY A 81 5.24 -0.73 3.70
C GLY A 81 5.44 -0.81 5.21
N GLY A 82 5.79 0.31 5.84
CA GLY A 82 6.04 0.37 7.29
C GLY A 82 4.98 -0.28 8.18
N GLU A 83 3.71 -0.01 7.87
CA GLU A 83 2.54 -0.55 8.56
C GLU A 83 2.05 -1.87 7.92
N GLY A 84 2.87 -2.52 7.11
CA GLY A 84 2.45 -3.57 6.17
C GLY A 84 1.84 -4.80 6.84
N THR A 85 2.36 -5.21 8.00
CA THR A 85 1.77 -6.30 8.80
C THR A 85 0.39 -5.91 9.31
N ALA A 86 0.26 -4.72 9.89
CA ALA A 86 -1.01 -4.20 10.40
C ALA A 86 -2.07 -4.03 9.30
N ILE A 87 -1.66 -3.54 8.13
CA ILE A 87 -2.54 -3.36 6.96
C ILE A 87 -2.94 -4.70 6.36
N PHE A 88 -2.00 -5.65 6.24
CA PHE A 88 -2.31 -6.99 5.74
C PHE A 88 -3.34 -7.71 6.63
N ASP A 89 -3.10 -7.74 7.94
CA ASP A 89 -4.01 -8.38 8.89
C ASP A 89 -5.39 -7.71 8.89
N SER A 90 -5.42 -6.37 8.82
CA SER A 90 -6.65 -5.59 8.67
C SER A 90 -7.40 -5.96 7.38
N GLY A 91 -6.70 -6.04 6.25
CA GLY A 91 -7.30 -6.42 4.97
C GLY A 91 -7.88 -7.82 4.99
N ILE A 92 -7.18 -8.79 5.59
CA ILE A 92 -7.71 -10.15 5.78
C ILE A 92 -8.96 -10.13 6.68
N ALA A 93 -8.96 -9.33 7.74
CA ALA A 93 -10.13 -9.18 8.61
C ALA A 93 -11.33 -8.53 7.90
N VAL A 94 -11.11 -7.50 7.06
CA VAL A 94 -12.16 -6.93 6.20
C VAL A 94 -12.73 -8.00 5.27
N LEU A 95 -11.87 -8.80 4.62
CA LEU A 95 -12.30 -9.87 3.73
C LEU A 95 -13.08 -10.97 4.45
N GLN A 96 -12.71 -11.30 5.69
CA GLN A 96 -13.48 -12.21 6.54
C GLN A 96 -14.90 -11.71 6.81
N GLY A 97 -15.07 -10.41 7.06
CA GLY A 97 -16.39 -9.80 7.23
C GLY A 97 -17.17 -9.68 5.91
N LEU A 98 -16.47 -9.39 4.82
CA LEU A 98 -17.05 -9.20 3.49
C LEU A 98 -17.55 -10.52 2.87
N PHE A 99 -16.74 -11.58 2.99
CA PHE A 99 -17.01 -12.93 2.53
C PHE A 99 -16.85 -13.94 3.69
N PRO A 100 -17.87 -14.06 4.55
CA PRO A 100 -17.81 -14.95 5.70
C PRO A 100 -17.65 -16.43 5.28
N PRO A 101 -17.16 -17.29 6.19
CA PRO A 101 -17.06 -18.72 5.95
C PRO A 101 -18.40 -19.31 5.50
N ASN A 102 -18.37 -20.07 4.40
CA ASN A 102 -19.56 -20.65 3.81
C ASN A 102 -19.37 -22.16 3.62
N SER A 103 -20.24 -22.96 4.24
CA SER A 103 -20.25 -24.42 4.10
C SER A 103 -20.36 -24.90 2.65
N LYS A 104 -20.89 -24.08 1.73
CA LYS A 104 -20.94 -24.38 0.29
C LYS A 104 -19.56 -24.40 -0.38
N ASN A 105 -18.53 -23.86 0.25
CA ASN A 105 -17.15 -23.96 -0.23
C ASN A 105 -16.61 -25.36 0.05
N MET A 106 -17.05 -26.31 -0.77
CA MET A 106 -16.73 -27.73 -0.65
C MET A 106 -16.38 -28.32 -2.02
N ILE A 107 -15.56 -29.37 -1.99
CA ILE A 107 -15.26 -30.19 -3.16
C ILE A 107 -15.73 -31.62 -2.91
N GLU A 108 -16.42 -32.20 -3.90
CA GLU A 108 -16.76 -33.62 -3.90
C GLU A 108 -15.59 -34.41 -4.50
N LEU A 109 -15.06 -35.35 -3.74
CA LEU A 109 -14.00 -36.23 -4.19
C LEU A 109 -14.57 -37.43 -4.96
N ALA A 110 -13.75 -38.03 -5.82
CA ALA A 110 -14.14 -39.20 -6.62
C ALA A 110 -14.57 -40.44 -5.78
N ASN A 111 -14.28 -40.45 -4.48
CA ASN A 111 -14.70 -41.50 -3.55
C ASN A 111 -16.09 -41.22 -2.92
N GLY A 112 -16.80 -40.16 -3.34
CA GLY A 112 -18.10 -39.74 -2.82
C GLY A 112 -18.05 -39.02 -1.47
N THR A 113 -16.86 -38.69 -0.96
CA THR A 113 -16.71 -37.86 0.25
C THR A 113 -16.65 -36.38 -0.13
N THR A 114 -17.31 -35.53 0.66
CA THR A 114 -17.24 -34.08 0.51
C THR A 114 -16.27 -33.51 1.53
N ILE A 115 -15.34 -32.68 1.06
CA ILE A 115 -14.43 -31.94 1.92
C ILE A 115 -14.82 -30.47 1.87
N VAL A 116 -15.10 -29.91 3.04
CA VAL A 116 -15.33 -28.48 3.24
C VAL A 116 -13.99 -27.82 3.55
N THR A 117 -13.78 -26.62 3.02
CA THR A 117 -12.60 -25.82 3.32
C THR A 117 -12.44 -25.57 4.84
N PRO A 118 -11.22 -25.47 5.39
CA PRO A 118 -11.01 -25.22 6.83
C PRO A 118 -11.75 -23.99 7.37
N LEU A 119 -11.84 -23.89 8.71
CA LEU A 119 -12.55 -22.82 9.43
C LEU A 119 -14.05 -22.69 9.05
N GLY A 120 -14.70 -23.83 8.74
CA GLY A 120 -16.13 -23.86 8.44
C GLY A 120 -16.48 -23.39 7.03
N GLY A 121 -15.53 -23.48 6.08
CA GLY A 121 -15.72 -23.05 4.70
C GLY A 121 -15.14 -21.67 4.39
N TYR A 122 -14.03 -21.29 5.05
CA TYR A 122 -13.35 -20.03 4.78
C TYR A 122 -13.00 -19.87 3.30
N GLN A 123 -13.09 -18.65 2.78
CA GLN A 123 -12.91 -18.34 1.37
C GLN A 123 -11.57 -17.63 1.19
N TYR A 124 -10.66 -18.22 0.43
CA TYR A 124 -9.33 -17.66 0.19
C TYR A 124 -9.39 -16.68 -0.98
N ILE A 125 -9.24 -15.40 -0.66
CA ILE A 125 -9.16 -14.31 -1.62
C ILE A 125 -7.69 -13.90 -1.74
N PRO A 126 -7.12 -13.82 -2.94
CA PRO A 126 -5.75 -13.38 -3.13
C PRO A 126 -5.62 -11.89 -2.75
N VAL A 127 -4.62 -11.57 -1.93
CA VAL A 127 -4.25 -10.20 -1.58
C VAL A 127 -2.88 -9.90 -2.19
N GLU A 128 -2.83 -8.91 -3.07
CA GLU A 128 -1.59 -8.46 -3.68
C GLU A 128 -0.98 -7.37 -2.80
N MET A 129 0.21 -7.64 -2.28
CA MET A 129 0.94 -6.71 -1.43
C MET A 129 1.86 -5.83 -2.28
N ALA A 130 1.74 -4.51 -2.17
CA ALA A 130 2.63 -3.54 -2.81
C ALA A 130 3.86 -3.32 -1.90
N PRO A 131 5.05 -3.86 -2.24
CA PRO A 131 6.22 -3.75 -1.38
C PRO A 131 6.84 -2.35 -1.44
N SER A 132 7.26 -1.85 -0.27
CA SER A 132 7.98 -0.58 -0.18
C SER A 132 9.26 -0.61 -1.01
N GLY A 133 9.52 0.47 -1.74
CA GLY A 133 10.71 0.61 -2.59
C GLY A 133 10.62 -0.03 -3.99
N VAL A 134 9.58 -0.81 -4.28
CA VAL A 134 9.35 -1.42 -5.61
C VAL A 134 8.03 -0.96 -6.20
N ASP A 135 6.97 -0.94 -5.39
CA ASP A 135 5.67 -0.42 -5.79
C ASP A 135 5.30 0.79 -4.92
N HIS A 136 5.49 1.98 -5.48
CA HIS A 136 5.16 3.24 -4.83
C HIS A 136 3.68 3.63 -5.00
N ALA A 137 2.81 2.77 -5.52
CA ALA A 137 1.39 3.10 -5.66
C ALA A 137 0.74 3.47 -4.32
N LEU A 138 1.08 2.73 -3.25
CA LEU A 138 0.48 2.88 -1.92
C LEU A 138 1.40 3.50 -0.85
N GLU A 139 2.71 3.61 -1.13
CA GLU A 139 3.69 4.28 -0.26
C GLU A 139 4.72 5.06 -1.08
N SER A 140 4.33 6.27 -1.48
CA SER A 140 5.08 7.09 -2.43
C SER A 140 5.95 8.18 -1.80
N TRP A 141 5.77 8.45 -0.51
CA TRP A 141 6.48 9.52 0.20
C TRP A 141 7.83 9.07 0.78
N THR A 142 8.03 7.77 0.99
CA THR A 142 9.31 7.21 1.44
C THR A 142 10.34 7.23 0.32
N ASN A 143 11.61 7.54 0.64
CA ASN A 143 12.71 7.63 -0.33
C ASN A 143 12.49 8.68 -1.45
N CYS A 144 11.74 9.74 -1.16
CA CYS A 144 11.44 10.83 -2.10
C CYS A 144 12.12 12.14 -1.65
N PRO A 145 13.29 12.51 -2.21
CA PRO A 145 14.01 13.73 -1.82
C PRO A 145 13.19 15.02 -2.00
N ALA A 146 12.33 15.09 -3.03
CA ALA A 146 11.44 16.23 -3.21
C ALA A 146 10.42 16.36 -2.07
N PHE A 147 9.91 15.24 -1.55
CA PHE A 147 8.99 15.25 -0.41
C PHE A 147 9.73 15.61 0.89
N GLU A 148 10.95 15.11 1.09
CA GLU A 148 11.79 15.53 2.23
C GLU A 148 12.08 17.04 2.22
N ASN A 149 12.30 17.64 1.04
CA ASN A 149 12.46 19.08 0.91
C ASN A 149 11.15 19.82 1.18
N HIS A 150 10.02 19.31 0.70
CA HIS A 150 8.70 19.85 1.02
C HIS A 150 8.44 19.87 2.52
N ILE A 151 8.77 18.80 3.24
CA ILE A 151 8.67 18.74 4.71
C ILE A 151 9.50 19.87 5.36
N LYS A 152 10.75 20.06 4.91
CA LYS A 152 11.62 21.14 5.41
C LYS A 152 11.04 22.52 5.13
N ASP A 153 10.48 22.73 3.95
CA ASP A 153 9.87 24.00 3.55
C ASP A 153 8.61 24.29 4.37
N VAL A 154 7.78 23.28 4.62
CA VAL A 154 6.61 23.38 5.51
C VAL A 154 7.04 23.73 6.93
N TYR A 155 8.05 23.07 7.47
CA TYR A 155 8.57 23.37 8.82
C TYR A 155 9.21 24.76 8.90
N ALA A 156 9.77 25.26 7.80
CA ALA A 156 10.31 26.63 7.70
C ALA A 156 9.21 27.69 7.52
N SER A 157 7.98 27.32 7.16
CA SER A 157 6.89 28.26 6.89
C SER A 157 6.46 29.07 8.12
N SER A 158 6.02 30.31 7.90
CA SER A 158 5.62 31.22 8.98
C SER A 158 4.37 30.74 9.72
N GLU A 159 3.46 30.09 8.99
CA GLU A 159 2.21 29.52 9.47
C GLU A 159 2.48 28.36 10.44
N PHE A 160 3.38 27.45 10.03
CA PHE A 160 3.79 26.33 10.88
C PHE A 160 4.49 26.82 12.15
N GLN A 161 5.43 27.77 12.01
CA GLN A 161 6.13 28.35 13.16
C GLN A 161 5.19 29.08 14.12
N ALA A 162 4.15 29.76 13.63
CA ALA A 162 3.17 30.44 14.47
C ALA A 162 2.35 29.44 15.31
N ILE A 163 1.87 28.35 14.70
CA ILE A 163 1.14 27.29 15.42
C ILE A 163 2.06 26.53 16.36
N ALA A 164 3.31 26.32 15.96
CA ALA A 164 4.28 25.68 16.82
C ALA A 164 4.62 26.52 18.06
N LYS A 165 4.68 27.85 17.91
CA LYS A 165 4.83 28.77 19.04
C LYS A 165 3.61 28.78 19.95
N SER A 166 2.39 28.73 19.41
CA SER A 166 1.17 28.67 20.23
C SER A 166 1.03 27.34 20.97
N ALA A 167 1.51 26.25 20.38
CA ALA A 167 1.53 24.92 20.98
C ALA A 167 2.64 24.71 22.03
N GLY A 168 3.57 25.66 22.21
CA GLY A 168 4.70 25.52 23.15
C GLY A 168 4.28 25.26 24.60
N THR A 169 3.17 25.86 25.05
CA THR A 169 2.60 25.62 26.39
C THR A 169 2.09 24.19 26.54
N PHE A 170 1.47 23.65 25.49
CA PHE A 170 0.98 22.28 25.45
C PHE A 170 2.14 21.28 25.53
N PHE A 171 3.18 21.45 24.70
CA PHE A 171 4.35 20.57 24.71
C PHE A 171 5.13 20.60 26.03
N SER A 172 5.17 21.75 26.70
CA SER A 172 5.76 21.87 28.03
C SER A 172 5.00 21.06 29.07
N PHE A 173 3.67 21.02 28.98
CA PHE A 173 2.82 20.25 29.90
C PHE A 173 2.81 18.75 29.59
N VAL A 174 2.86 18.38 28.31
CA VAL A 174 2.85 17.00 27.83
C VAL A 174 4.16 16.26 28.13
N HIS A 175 5.26 16.98 28.32
CA HIS A 175 6.59 16.43 28.65
C HIS A 175 6.54 15.38 29.77
N ASP A 176 5.75 15.61 30.82
CA ASP A 176 5.64 14.70 31.96
C ASP A 176 4.85 13.41 31.66
N TYR A 177 4.09 13.40 30.56
CA TYR A 177 3.25 12.28 30.12
C TYR A 177 3.89 11.45 28.99
N VAL A 178 4.90 11.99 28.28
CA VAL A 178 5.57 11.32 27.15
C VAL A 178 6.88 10.60 27.52
N PHE A 179 7.14 10.40 28.82
CA PHE A 179 8.22 9.56 29.37
C PHE A 179 9.60 9.75 28.70
N GLY A 180 10.06 11.00 28.56
CA GLY A 180 11.40 11.31 28.06
C GLY A 180 11.55 11.39 26.54
N ARG A 181 10.43 11.36 25.79
CA ARG A 181 10.43 11.71 24.36
C ARG A 181 10.65 13.22 24.18
N SER A 182 11.40 13.58 23.14
CA SER A 182 11.70 14.98 22.86
C SER A 182 10.44 15.75 22.48
N THR A 183 10.22 16.91 23.13
CA THR A 183 9.05 17.78 22.95
C THR A 183 9.36 19.05 22.12
N THR A 184 10.45 19.05 21.35
CA THR A 184 10.93 20.21 20.56
C THR A 184 10.21 20.38 19.22
N LEU A 185 10.19 21.62 18.72
CA LEU A 185 9.55 22.06 17.47
C LEU A 185 10.00 21.26 16.22
N GLU A 186 11.28 20.91 16.17
CA GLU A 186 11.93 20.16 15.08
C GLU A 186 11.73 18.63 15.25
N ASN A 187 11.45 18.19 16.47
CA ASN A 187 10.88 16.87 16.75
C ASN A 187 9.35 16.96 16.66
N ALA A 188 8.88 17.45 15.51
CA ALA A 188 7.50 17.49 15.03
C ALA A 188 6.91 16.07 14.82
N VAL A 189 7.21 15.19 15.75
CA VAL A 189 6.53 13.96 16.10
C VAL A 189 5.18 14.32 16.75
N ARG A 190 4.43 15.28 16.20
CA ARG A 190 3.06 15.57 16.67
C ARG A 190 2.19 14.35 16.48
N TRP A 191 2.38 13.67 15.34
CA TRP A 191 1.88 12.33 15.10
C TRP A 191 2.41 11.32 16.12
N ASN A 192 3.72 11.03 16.24
CA ASN A 192 4.12 9.95 17.19
C ASN A 192 3.94 10.32 18.69
N ILE A 193 3.78 11.60 19.07
CA ILE A 193 3.30 11.98 20.42
C ILE A 193 1.83 11.60 20.54
N TYR A 194 0.99 12.01 19.60
CA TYR A 194 -0.41 11.65 19.58
C TYR A 194 -0.60 10.13 19.55
N ASP A 195 0.07 9.43 18.64
CA ASP A 195 0.03 7.97 18.48
C ASP A 195 0.46 7.25 19.76
N TYR A 196 1.55 7.69 20.41
CA TYR A 196 1.94 7.17 21.72
C TYR A 196 0.87 7.41 22.77
N MET A 197 0.34 8.64 22.84
CA MET A 197 -0.66 9.01 23.83
C MET A 197 -1.97 8.26 23.65
N ASP A 198 -2.41 8.07 22.41
CA ASP A 198 -3.61 7.34 22.03
C ASP A 198 -3.46 5.84 22.30
N SER A 199 -2.31 5.26 21.94
CA SER A 199 -1.98 3.87 22.28
C SER A 199 -1.93 3.64 23.78
N GLN A 200 -1.27 4.53 24.55
CA GLN A 200 -1.24 4.43 26.01
C GLN A 200 -2.62 4.66 26.64
N LEU A 201 -3.44 5.56 26.10
CA LEU A 201 -4.81 5.78 26.58
C LEU A 201 -5.68 4.53 26.36
N THR A 202 -5.50 3.87 25.22
CA THR A 202 -6.28 2.68 24.83
C THR A 202 -5.87 1.44 25.63
N TYR A 203 -4.56 1.23 25.85
CA TYR A 203 -4.04 -0.02 26.40
C TYR A 203 -3.58 0.06 27.87
N ASN A 204 -3.36 1.25 28.43
CA ASN A 204 -2.83 1.42 29.78
C ASN A 204 -3.85 2.11 30.71
N GLN A 205 -4.51 1.30 31.53
CA GLN A 205 -5.50 1.76 32.50
C GLN A 205 -4.95 2.84 33.46
N THR A 206 -3.69 2.71 33.90
CA THR A 206 -3.10 3.69 34.84
C THR A 206 -2.87 5.04 34.17
N TYR A 207 -2.52 5.01 32.88
CA TYR A 207 -2.36 6.22 32.08
C TYR A 207 -3.71 6.89 31.81
N ALA A 208 -4.73 6.11 31.46
CA ALA A 208 -6.09 6.60 31.23
C ALA A 208 -6.68 7.36 32.43
N TYR A 209 -6.41 6.91 33.66
CA TYR A 209 -6.87 7.63 34.87
C TYR A 209 -6.07 8.89 35.20
N ARG A 210 -4.84 9.02 34.69
CA ARG A 210 -3.96 10.16 34.98
C ARG A 210 -4.03 11.25 33.92
N LEU A 211 -4.44 10.91 32.70
CA LEU A 211 -4.47 11.85 31.58
C LEU A 211 -5.63 12.86 31.75
N PRO A 212 -5.36 14.17 31.70
CA PRO A 212 -6.42 15.17 31.65
C PRO A 212 -7.26 15.03 30.36
N PRO A 213 -8.60 15.12 30.43
CA PRO A 213 -9.49 14.78 29.31
C PRO A 213 -9.30 15.65 28.07
N THR A 214 -8.92 16.93 28.21
CA THR A 214 -8.76 17.85 27.08
C THR A 214 -7.45 17.68 26.31
N LEU A 215 -6.53 16.87 26.85
CA LEU A 215 -5.16 16.85 26.37
C LEU A 215 -5.00 15.97 25.12
N ILE A 216 -5.76 14.87 25.04
CA ILE A 216 -5.77 14.01 23.85
C ILE A 216 -6.44 14.70 22.65
N GLU A 217 -7.49 15.49 22.87
CA GLU A 217 -8.16 16.25 21.81
C GLU A 217 -7.24 17.34 21.23
N GLN A 218 -6.46 18.01 22.10
CA GLN A 218 -5.44 18.97 21.66
C GLN A 218 -4.31 18.28 20.90
N ALA A 219 -3.82 17.12 21.39
CA ALA A 219 -2.83 16.31 20.70
C ALA A 219 -3.33 15.93 19.30
N ARG A 220 -4.58 15.47 19.20
CA ARG A 220 -5.23 15.09 17.95
C ARG A 220 -5.32 16.27 17.00
N GLY A 221 -5.79 17.44 17.45
CA GLY A 221 -5.88 18.63 16.60
C GLY A 221 -4.53 19.09 16.05
N TYR A 222 -3.44 18.94 16.81
CA TYR A 222 -2.10 19.25 16.34
C TYR A 222 -1.54 18.20 15.37
N ALA A 223 -1.89 16.93 15.55
CA ALA A 223 -1.55 15.85 14.63
C ALA A 223 -2.32 16.00 13.32
N ASP A 224 -3.63 16.25 13.38
CA ASP A 224 -4.50 16.52 12.24
C ASP A 224 -3.95 17.66 11.41
N TYR A 225 -3.62 18.79 12.03
CA TYR A 225 -3.01 19.92 11.32
C TYR A 225 -1.67 19.56 10.66
N HIS A 226 -0.81 18.83 11.36
CA HIS A 226 0.53 18.49 10.87
C HIS A 226 0.48 17.57 9.66
N GLU A 227 -0.25 16.45 9.75
CA GLU A 227 -0.40 15.52 8.63
C GLU A 227 -1.18 16.15 7.47
N ASN A 228 -2.17 17.00 7.76
CA ASN A 228 -2.89 17.74 6.74
C ASN A 228 -1.96 18.65 5.93
N VAL A 229 -1.10 19.45 6.56
CA VAL A 229 -0.22 20.38 5.83
C VAL A 229 0.89 19.66 5.06
N LEU A 230 1.31 18.48 5.50
CA LEU A 230 2.37 17.72 4.83
C LEU A 230 1.86 16.89 3.65
N PHE A 231 0.66 16.34 3.76
CA PHE A 231 0.03 15.54 2.69
C PHE A 231 -0.99 16.32 1.87
N SER A 232 -0.93 17.65 1.91
CA SER A 232 -1.71 18.53 1.06
C SER A 232 -0.85 19.58 0.36
N ASP A 233 -1.31 20.00 -0.81
CA ASP A 233 -0.72 21.13 -1.54
C ASP A 233 -1.84 21.91 -2.21
N LYS A 234 -1.64 23.22 -2.39
CA LYS A 234 -2.58 24.11 -3.08
C LYS A 234 -2.76 23.71 -4.55
N GLU A 235 -1.69 23.18 -5.15
CA GLU A 235 -1.74 22.63 -6.49
C GLU A 235 -2.04 21.13 -6.45
N ILE A 236 -3.00 20.67 -7.27
CA ILE A 236 -3.34 19.24 -7.38
C ILE A 236 -2.11 18.41 -7.77
N GLY A 237 -1.24 18.98 -8.62
CA GLY A 237 0.03 18.38 -9.05
C GLY A 237 1.21 18.62 -8.12
N GLY A 238 0.98 19.18 -6.93
CA GLY A 238 2.01 19.43 -5.93
C GLY A 238 2.67 18.15 -5.41
N ILE A 239 3.82 18.32 -4.76
CA ILE A 239 4.55 17.20 -4.14
C ILE A 239 3.92 16.78 -2.81
N GLY A 240 3.24 17.69 -2.10
CA GLY A 240 2.49 17.35 -0.89
C GLY A 240 1.36 16.33 -1.17
N ASN A 241 0.76 16.39 -2.36
CA ASN A 241 -0.29 15.46 -2.79
C ASN A 241 0.24 14.12 -3.34
N ILE A 242 1.52 13.77 -3.13
CA ILE A 242 2.15 12.58 -3.73
C ILE A 242 1.41 11.27 -3.39
N ALA A 243 0.90 11.13 -2.17
CA ALA A 243 0.13 9.95 -1.74
C ALA A 243 -1.17 9.78 -2.54
N GLY A 244 -1.87 10.89 -2.81
CA GLY A 244 -3.06 10.92 -3.65
C GLY A 244 -2.73 10.68 -5.12
N ARG A 245 -1.65 11.28 -5.62
CA ARG A 245 -1.24 11.17 -7.03
C ARG A 245 -0.85 9.76 -7.44
N THR A 246 -0.23 8.97 -6.56
CA THR A 246 0.13 7.58 -6.86
C THR A 246 -1.06 6.64 -6.73
N ILE A 247 -1.90 6.79 -5.70
CA ILE A 247 -3.08 5.93 -5.53
C ILE A 247 -4.14 6.18 -6.62
N LEU A 248 -4.13 7.34 -7.28
CA LEU A 248 -5.00 7.58 -8.44
C LEU A 248 -4.75 6.59 -9.58
N HIS A 249 -3.54 6.03 -9.72
CA HIS A 249 -3.27 5.05 -10.77
C HIS A 249 -4.13 3.79 -10.65
N PRO A 250 -4.08 3.02 -9.54
CA PRO A 250 -4.94 1.85 -9.38
C PRO A 250 -6.44 2.21 -9.38
N ILE A 251 -6.82 3.41 -8.93
CA ILE A 251 -8.20 3.91 -8.97
C ILE A 251 -8.68 4.10 -10.42
N LEU A 252 -7.98 4.90 -11.21
CA LEU A 252 -8.34 5.21 -12.59
C LEU A 252 -8.30 3.96 -13.47
N HIS A 253 -7.27 3.12 -13.30
CA HIS A 253 -7.15 1.86 -14.01
C HIS A 253 -8.32 0.92 -13.69
N SER A 254 -8.73 0.83 -12.43
CA SER A 254 -9.85 -0.03 -12.05
C SER A 254 -11.20 0.53 -12.49
N LEU A 255 -11.39 1.85 -12.48
CA LEU A 255 -12.56 2.48 -13.07
C LEU A 255 -12.67 2.14 -14.56
N GLN A 256 -11.58 2.24 -15.32
CA GLN A 256 -11.54 1.83 -16.74
C GLN A 256 -11.87 0.35 -16.95
N ARG A 257 -11.42 -0.53 -16.04
CA ARG A 257 -11.73 -1.96 -16.09
C ARG A 257 -13.21 -2.24 -15.80
N ILE A 258 -13.77 -1.64 -14.76
CA ILE A 258 -15.17 -1.86 -14.36
C ILE A 258 -16.14 -1.28 -15.40
N THR A 259 -15.78 -0.18 -16.09
CA THR A 259 -16.62 0.37 -17.17
C THR A 259 -16.61 -0.51 -18.42
N PHE A 260 -15.57 -1.33 -18.62
CA PHE A 260 -15.47 -2.26 -19.73
C PHE A 260 -16.31 -3.52 -19.47
N ASP A 261 -17.37 -3.74 -20.27
CA ASP A 261 -18.37 -4.79 -20.05
C ASP A 261 -17.80 -6.23 -20.04
N ASP A 262 -16.68 -6.48 -20.71
CA ASP A 262 -16.05 -7.81 -20.80
C ASP A 262 -15.12 -8.11 -19.60
N ASP A 263 -14.80 -7.14 -18.75
CA ASP A 263 -14.01 -7.38 -17.55
C ASP A 263 -14.91 -7.86 -16.39
N PRO A 264 -14.59 -8.99 -15.74
CA PRO A 264 -15.39 -9.48 -14.62
C PRO A 264 -15.23 -8.65 -13.34
N LEU A 265 -14.26 -7.72 -13.25
CA LEU A 265 -13.99 -6.96 -12.04
C LEU A 265 -15.22 -6.14 -11.57
N ARG A 266 -15.63 -6.36 -10.32
CA ARG A 266 -16.77 -5.68 -9.67
C ARG A 266 -16.38 -4.94 -8.40
N LEU A 267 -15.40 -5.45 -7.66
CA LEU A 267 -14.97 -4.89 -6.39
C LEU A 267 -13.45 -4.79 -6.34
N LEU A 268 -12.94 -3.59 -6.11
CA LEU A 268 -11.54 -3.36 -5.75
C LEU A 268 -11.49 -2.90 -4.30
N LEU A 269 -10.65 -3.55 -3.49
CA LEU A 269 -10.31 -3.12 -2.14
C LEU A 269 -8.83 -2.70 -2.11
N LEU A 270 -8.57 -1.44 -1.80
CA LEU A 270 -7.25 -0.87 -1.53
C LEU A 270 -7.10 -0.69 -0.02
N GLU A 271 -6.33 -1.55 0.62
CA GLU A 271 -6.00 -1.43 2.04
C GLU A 271 -4.72 -0.62 2.21
N THR A 272 -4.83 0.50 2.92
CA THR A 272 -3.74 1.46 3.06
C THR A 272 -3.81 2.19 4.41
N SER A 273 -2.93 3.16 4.59
CA SER A 273 -2.86 4.03 5.76
C SER A 273 -3.64 5.33 5.51
N TYR A 274 -3.57 6.31 6.42
CA TYR A 274 -4.43 7.50 6.37
C TYR A 274 -3.96 8.57 5.37
N GLN A 275 -2.68 8.59 4.97
CA GLN A 275 -2.08 9.64 4.13
C GLN A 275 -2.77 9.79 2.76
N PRO A 276 -3.08 8.70 2.02
CA PRO A 276 -3.79 8.83 0.74
C PRO A 276 -5.18 9.45 0.86
N PHE A 277 -5.89 9.25 1.99
CA PHE A 277 -7.20 9.86 2.20
C PHE A 277 -7.09 11.38 2.24
N ILE A 278 -6.15 11.90 3.03
CA ILE A 278 -5.90 13.35 3.15
C ILE A 278 -5.60 13.94 1.77
N SER A 279 -4.63 13.40 1.06
CA SER A 279 -4.27 13.91 -0.28
C SER A 279 -5.45 13.83 -1.25
N LEU A 280 -6.21 12.73 -1.28
CA LEU A 280 -7.38 12.62 -2.17
C LEU A 280 -8.47 13.63 -1.84
N PHE A 281 -8.74 13.89 -0.56
CA PHE A 281 -9.75 14.89 -0.16
C PHE A 281 -9.37 16.30 -0.60
N HIS A 282 -8.09 16.66 -0.56
CA HIS A 282 -7.59 17.92 -1.12
C HIS A 282 -7.66 17.96 -2.64
N MET A 283 -7.19 16.91 -3.31
CA MET A 283 -7.20 16.81 -4.77
C MET A 283 -8.61 16.84 -5.37
N MET A 284 -9.60 16.30 -4.65
CA MET A 284 -11.01 16.29 -5.06
C MET A 284 -11.78 17.53 -4.57
N GLU A 285 -11.10 18.48 -3.94
CA GLU A 285 -11.66 19.71 -3.35
C GLU A 285 -12.77 19.46 -2.31
N MET A 286 -12.80 18.27 -1.70
CA MET A 286 -13.80 17.89 -0.69
C MET A 286 -13.64 18.72 0.58
N VAL A 287 -12.41 19.06 0.95
CA VAL A 287 -12.08 19.84 2.14
C VAL A 287 -12.65 21.27 2.08
N ASN A 288 -12.90 21.81 0.89
CA ASN A 288 -13.47 23.15 0.72
C ASN A 288 -14.93 23.23 1.19
N GLU A 289 -15.71 22.18 0.94
CA GLU A 289 -17.11 22.08 1.38
C GLU A 289 -17.22 21.42 2.77
N TYR A 290 -16.31 20.51 3.09
CA TYR A 290 -16.29 19.72 4.31
C TYR A 290 -14.93 19.84 5.03
N PRO A 291 -14.69 20.92 5.78
CA PRO A 291 -13.40 21.16 6.46
C PRO A 291 -12.99 20.06 7.43
N GLN A 292 -13.94 19.27 7.95
CA GLN A 292 -13.67 18.15 8.84
C GLN A 292 -12.86 17.03 8.19
N LEU A 293 -12.87 16.92 6.85
CA LEU A 293 -12.11 15.90 6.13
C LEU A 293 -10.61 16.18 6.08
N ALA A 294 -10.17 17.36 6.54
CA ALA A 294 -8.76 17.67 6.74
C ALA A 294 -8.15 16.93 7.94
N ALA A 295 -8.97 16.38 8.84
CA ALA A 295 -8.51 15.60 9.98
C ALA A 295 -8.06 14.20 9.56
N ILE A 296 -7.23 13.56 10.38
CA ILE A 296 -6.81 12.18 10.16
C ILE A 296 -8.04 11.27 10.30
N PRO A 297 -8.42 10.51 9.26
CA PRO A 297 -9.52 9.55 9.34
C PRO A 297 -9.32 8.56 10.47
N ASP A 298 -10.37 8.14 11.16
CA ASP A 298 -10.29 7.15 12.25
C ASP A 298 -9.95 5.74 11.73
N HIS A 299 -9.50 4.86 12.64
CA HIS A 299 -9.18 3.47 12.30
C HIS A 299 -10.40 2.74 11.72
N ALA A 300 -10.16 1.88 10.71
CA ALA A 300 -11.19 1.23 9.91
C ALA A 300 -12.15 2.21 9.19
N SER A 301 -11.66 3.40 8.80
CA SER A 301 -12.36 4.28 7.85
C SER A 301 -12.36 3.70 6.44
N ALA A 302 -13.40 4.00 5.66
CA ALA A 302 -13.50 3.58 4.27
C ALA A 302 -14.03 4.68 3.35
N LEU A 303 -13.35 4.89 2.23
CA LEU A 303 -13.75 5.74 1.12
C LEU A 303 -14.18 4.85 -0.06
N ALA A 304 -15.46 4.90 -0.40
CA ALA A 304 -16.05 4.10 -1.48
C ALA A 304 -16.38 4.97 -2.68
N PHE A 305 -15.99 4.50 -3.86
CA PHE A 305 -16.30 5.04 -5.17
C PHE A 305 -17.29 4.09 -5.83
N GLU A 306 -18.56 4.46 -5.83
CA GLU A 306 -19.65 3.70 -6.45
C GLU A 306 -19.80 4.11 -7.91
N LEU A 307 -19.59 3.15 -8.82
CA LEU A 307 -19.85 3.34 -10.24
C LEU A 307 -21.33 3.04 -10.52
N LEU A 308 -22.08 4.08 -10.83
CA LEU A 308 -23.49 4.05 -11.16
C LEU A 308 -23.68 4.03 -12.68
N ARG A 309 -24.45 3.08 -13.19
CA ARG A 309 -24.80 3.01 -14.61
C ARG A 309 -26.27 3.36 -14.81
N GLY A 310 -26.52 4.37 -15.65
CA GLY A 310 -27.86 4.75 -16.06
C GLY A 310 -28.53 3.68 -16.93
N PRO A 311 -29.87 3.67 -17.01
CA PRO A 311 -30.59 2.70 -17.82
C PRO A 311 -30.21 2.83 -19.30
N ALA A 312 -30.23 1.71 -20.02
CA ALA A 312 -30.11 1.70 -21.49
C ALA A 312 -31.20 2.62 -22.11
N PRO A 313 -30.91 3.33 -23.21
CA PRO A 313 -29.87 3.07 -24.22
C PRO A 313 -28.56 3.86 -24.08
N GLU A 314 -28.49 4.90 -23.25
CA GLU A 314 -27.32 5.78 -23.19
C GLU A 314 -26.21 5.30 -22.24
N ARG A 315 -26.52 4.38 -21.31
CA ARG A 315 -25.58 3.80 -20.32
C ARG A 315 -24.60 4.82 -19.72
N ARG A 316 -25.08 6.03 -19.39
CA ARG A 316 -24.23 7.06 -18.80
C ARG A 316 -23.70 6.58 -17.45
N GLU A 317 -22.42 6.79 -17.22
CA GLU A 317 -21.72 6.33 -16.03
C GLU A 317 -21.45 7.52 -15.11
N PHE A 318 -21.91 7.39 -13.88
CA PHE A 318 -21.75 8.38 -12.83
C PHE A 318 -20.95 7.77 -11.68
N LEU A 319 -20.23 8.62 -10.97
CA LEU A 319 -19.45 8.27 -9.81
C LEU A 319 -20.10 8.91 -8.59
N ARG A 320 -20.41 8.08 -7.59
CA ARG A 320 -20.85 8.53 -6.28
C ARG A 320 -19.79 8.20 -5.25
N ILE A 321 -19.39 9.18 -4.47
CA ILE A 321 -18.36 9.03 -3.45
C ILE A 321 -19.03 8.95 -2.10
N LYS A 322 -18.65 7.94 -1.31
CA LYS A 322 -19.10 7.78 0.07
C LYS A 322 -17.93 7.63 0.99
N PHE A 323 -18.01 8.21 2.18
CA PHE A 323 -16.98 8.07 3.20
C PHE A 323 -17.62 7.66 4.52
N LYS A 324 -16.94 6.75 5.22
CA LYS A 324 -17.27 6.26 6.56
C LYS A 324 -16.04 6.48 7.43
N ASN A 325 -16.16 7.33 8.44
CA ASN A 325 -15.04 7.68 9.30
C ASN A 325 -14.98 6.77 10.54
N GLY A 326 -14.40 5.59 10.36
CA GLY A 326 -14.23 4.61 11.42
C GLY A 326 -15.46 3.74 11.69
N THR A 327 -15.43 3.04 12.82
CA THR A 327 -16.28 1.86 13.05
C THR A 327 -17.75 2.21 13.35
N ASN A 328 -18.02 3.28 14.10
CA ASN A 328 -19.37 3.62 14.56
C ASN A 328 -20.19 4.45 13.54
N ASP A 329 -19.53 5.00 12.53
CA ASP A 329 -20.14 5.93 11.59
C ASP A 329 -20.91 5.19 10.47
N ASN A 330 -21.81 5.89 9.77
CA ASN A 330 -22.46 5.33 8.58
C ASN A 330 -21.78 5.85 7.31
N PHE A 331 -22.01 5.18 6.18
CA PHE A 331 -21.58 5.69 4.89
C PHE A 331 -22.39 6.94 4.53
N GLU A 332 -21.72 8.08 4.46
CA GLU A 332 -22.29 9.35 4.03
C GLU A 332 -21.84 9.66 2.62
N THR A 333 -22.70 10.31 1.83
CA THR A 333 -22.38 10.71 0.46
C THR A 333 -21.70 12.06 0.46
N TYR A 334 -20.58 12.16 -0.24
CA TYR A 334 -19.81 13.40 -0.37
C TYR A 334 -19.76 13.82 -1.83
N HIS A 335 -19.73 15.13 -2.03
CA HIS A 335 -19.59 15.72 -3.36
C HIS A 335 -18.16 16.19 -3.59
N ILE A 336 -17.76 16.22 -4.87
CA ILE A 336 -16.40 16.55 -5.29
C ILE A 336 -16.42 17.68 -6.31
N PHE A 337 -15.33 18.44 -6.37
CA PHE A 337 -15.13 19.55 -7.31
C PHE A 337 -16.25 20.61 -7.32
N GLY A 338 -16.92 20.81 -6.18
CA GLY A 338 -18.04 21.73 -6.03
C GLY A 338 -19.33 21.31 -6.75
N HIS A 339 -19.43 20.07 -7.22
CA HIS A 339 -20.70 19.50 -7.69
C HIS A 339 -21.67 19.33 -6.51
N GLN A 340 -22.97 19.29 -6.78
CA GLN A 340 -24.02 19.06 -5.77
C GLN A 340 -24.74 17.72 -6.00
N GLY A 341 -24.09 16.80 -6.72
CA GLY A 341 -24.65 15.52 -7.15
C GLY A 341 -23.57 14.55 -7.62
N ASP A 342 -24.00 13.44 -8.23
CA ASP A 342 -23.09 12.43 -8.80
C ASP A 342 -22.37 13.01 -10.04
N ILE A 343 -21.06 12.76 -10.15
CA ILE A 343 -20.23 13.29 -11.26
C ILE A 343 -20.15 12.29 -12.41
N ALA A 344 -20.01 12.75 -13.65
CA ALA A 344 -19.69 11.85 -14.76
C ALA A 344 -18.29 11.25 -14.60
N VAL A 345 -18.13 9.94 -14.83
CA VAL A 345 -16.83 9.25 -14.70
C VAL A 345 -15.79 9.84 -15.64
N THR A 346 -16.20 10.24 -16.84
CA THR A 346 -15.32 10.89 -17.83
C THR A 346 -14.79 12.23 -17.34
N GLU A 347 -15.59 13.01 -16.61
CA GLU A 347 -15.15 14.27 -16.02
C GLU A 347 -14.16 14.02 -14.88
N PHE A 348 -14.45 13.04 -14.00
CA PHE A 348 -13.55 12.63 -12.93
C PHE A 348 -12.18 12.22 -13.48
N MET A 349 -12.16 11.37 -14.50
CA MET A 349 -10.93 10.94 -15.16
C MET A 349 -10.19 12.12 -15.79
N TYR A 350 -10.87 12.95 -16.57
CA TYR A 350 -10.23 14.08 -17.25
C TYR A 350 -9.55 15.08 -16.29
N ARG A 351 -10.17 15.34 -15.12
CA ARG A 351 -9.61 16.26 -14.12
C ARG A 351 -8.39 15.70 -13.40
N LEU A 352 -8.32 14.38 -13.19
CA LEU A 352 -7.30 13.75 -12.33
C LEU A 352 -6.21 12.99 -13.09
N GLU A 353 -6.47 12.55 -14.32
CA GLU A 353 -5.55 11.75 -15.14
C GLU A 353 -4.20 12.46 -15.36
N ASN A 354 -4.21 13.77 -15.58
CA ASN A 354 -2.98 14.54 -15.79
C ASN A 354 -2.10 14.66 -14.54
N PHE A 355 -2.65 14.43 -13.35
CA PHE A 355 -1.94 14.55 -12.09
C PHE A 355 -1.53 13.20 -11.51
N ALA A 356 -2.12 12.11 -12.02
CA ALA A 356 -1.82 10.75 -11.59
C ALA A 356 -0.40 10.33 -11.97
N ILE A 357 0.30 9.71 -11.03
CA ILE A 357 1.62 9.10 -11.24
C ILE A 357 1.37 7.62 -11.52
N THR A 358 1.55 7.22 -12.78
CA THR A 358 1.18 5.88 -13.27
C THR A 358 2.37 4.93 -13.41
N SER A 359 3.60 5.41 -13.24
CA SER A 359 4.78 4.58 -13.37
C SER A 359 5.91 5.00 -12.44
N GLN A 360 6.78 4.03 -12.14
CA GLN A 360 8.01 4.26 -11.38
C GLN A 360 8.85 5.41 -11.95
N LYS A 361 8.95 5.52 -13.28
CA LYS A 361 9.72 6.59 -13.93
C LYS A 361 9.11 7.98 -13.68
N GLN A 362 7.79 8.08 -13.65
CA GLN A 362 7.12 9.34 -13.32
C GLN A 362 7.29 9.69 -11.84
N TRP A 363 7.25 8.68 -10.96
CA TRP A 363 7.55 8.87 -9.53
C TRP A 363 8.99 9.34 -9.31
N GLU A 364 9.98 8.69 -9.93
CA GLU A 364 11.38 9.09 -9.91
C GLU A 364 11.57 10.54 -10.40
N SER A 365 10.90 10.90 -11.50
CA SER A 365 10.93 12.26 -12.03
C SER A 365 10.28 13.28 -11.08
N ALA A 366 9.18 12.92 -10.41
CA ALA A 366 8.49 13.81 -9.47
C ALA A 366 9.31 14.00 -8.18
N CYS A 367 9.97 12.94 -7.72
CA CYS A 367 10.81 12.93 -6.52
C CYS A 367 12.22 13.47 -6.73
N GLY A 368 12.62 13.73 -7.99
CA GLY A 368 13.98 14.16 -8.32
C GLY A 368 15.03 13.06 -8.12
N VAL A 369 14.60 11.79 -8.11
CA VAL A 369 15.50 10.63 -8.02
C VAL A 369 15.96 10.29 -9.43
N HIS A 370 17.21 10.62 -9.76
CA HIS A 370 17.80 10.08 -10.99
C HIS A 370 18.09 8.60 -10.80
N SER A 371 17.64 7.75 -11.72
CA SER A 371 17.76 6.27 -11.71
C SER A 371 19.20 5.73 -11.58
N ALA A 372 20.21 6.61 -11.51
CA ALA A 372 21.59 6.27 -11.14
C ALA A 372 21.75 5.86 -9.66
N TYR A 373 20.82 6.22 -8.77
CA TYR A 373 20.88 5.85 -7.33
C TYR A 373 20.27 4.47 -7.00
N PHE A 374 19.48 3.88 -7.90
CA PHE A 374 18.96 2.52 -7.78
C PHE A 374 19.63 1.53 -8.76
N GLY A 375 20.79 1.91 -9.29
CA GLY A 375 21.67 1.03 -10.05
C GLY A 375 22.45 0.08 -9.14
N ILE A 376 21.91 -1.12 -8.96
CA ILE A 376 22.63 -2.37 -8.65
C ILE A 376 23.06 -2.55 -7.16
N THR A 377 22.16 -3.12 -6.37
CA THR A 377 22.54 -4.28 -5.53
C THR A 377 21.75 -5.51 -5.96
N SER A 378 21.58 -5.73 -7.26
CA SER A 378 21.40 -7.10 -7.73
C SER A 378 22.79 -7.74 -7.71
N ALA A 379 22.98 -8.70 -6.81
CA ALA A 379 24.19 -9.54 -6.75
C ALA A 379 24.46 -10.31 -8.08
N ALA A 380 23.61 -10.15 -9.10
CA ALA A 380 23.69 -10.79 -10.40
C ALA A 380 24.69 -10.13 -11.37
N GLU A 381 24.88 -8.81 -11.34
CA GLU A 381 25.77 -8.16 -12.33
C GLU A 381 27.26 -8.29 -12.00
N ASN A 382 27.61 -8.29 -10.71
CA ASN A 382 29.00 -8.52 -10.27
C ASN A 382 29.46 -9.96 -10.55
N MET A 383 28.54 -10.93 -10.58
CA MET A 383 28.89 -12.32 -10.88
C MET A 383 29.26 -12.50 -12.35
N ASN A 384 28.53 -11.86 -13.28
CA ASN A 384 28.84 -11.95 -14.72
C ASN A 384 30.16 -11.27 -15.10
N MET A 385 30.53 -10.16 -14.43
CA MET A 385 31.80 -9.49 -14.68
C MET A 385 33.01 -10.30 -14.14
N LEU A 386 32.84 -10.97 -12.99
CA LEU A 386 33.85 -11.89 -12.45
C LEU A 386 34.02 -13.13 -13.33
N PHE A 387 32.94 -13.77 -13.79
CA PHE A 387 33.02 -14.94 -14.67
C PHE A 387 33.64 -14.63 -16.05
N THR A 388 33.35 -13.45 -16.60
CA THR A 388 33.96 -12.99 -17.87
C THR A 388 35.44 -12.64 -17.69
N ALA A 389 35.83 -12.03 -16.57
CA ALA A 389 37.25 -11.80 -16.27
C ALA A 389 38.03 -13.12 -16.11
N PHE A 390 37.50 -14.09 -15.35
CA PHE A 390 38.16 -15.39 -15.15
C PHE A 390 38.30 -16.18 -16.45
N SER A 391 37.31 -16.14 -17.35
CA SER A 391 37.39 -16.84 -18.64
C SER A 391 38.40 -16.23 -19.60
N VAL A 392 38.58 -14.91 -19.61
CA VAL A 392 39.63 -14.24 -20.40
C VAL A 392 41.03 -14.56 -19.86
N PHE A 393 41.22 -14.59 -18.54
CA PHE A 393 42.49 -14.99 -17.93
C PHE A 393 42.84 -16.46 -18.20
N PHE A 394 41.85 -17.35 -18.19
CA PHE A 394 42.07 -18.76 -18.48
C PHE A 394 42.44 -18.99 -19.95
N LEU A 395 41.78 -18.28 -20.88
CA LEU A 395 42.09 -18.35 -22.31
C LEU A 395 43.48 -17.79 -22.64
N LEU A 396 43.86 -16.66 -22.02
CA LEU A 396 45.22 -16.11 -22.15
C LEU A 396 46.28 -17.03 -21.54
N GLY A 397 45.99 -17.66 -20.40
CA GLY A 397 46.85 -18.67 -19.77
C GLY A 397 47.08 -19.89 -20.68
N MET A 398 46.03 -20.43 -21.30
CA MET A 398 46.16 -21.53 -22.26
C MET A 398 46.91 -21.13 -23.53
N PHE A 399 46.75 -19.89 -24.00
CA PHE A 399 47.50 -19.38 -25.16
C PHE A 399 49.00 -19.22 -24.85
N ALA A 400 49.34 -18.74 -23.66
CA ALA A 400 50.72 -18.64 -23.20
C ALA A 400 51.35 -20.03 -23.00
N PHE A 401 50.62 -20.97 -22.40
CA PHE A 401 51.10 -22.33 -22.15
C PHE A 401 51.29 -23.13 -23.45
N SER A 402 50.38 -22.98 -24.43
CA SER A 402 50.53 -23.62 -25.74
C SER A 402 51.72 -23.08 -26.54
N ARG A 403 52.01 -21.77 -26.47
CA ARG A 403 53.22 -21.20 -27.08
C ARG A 403 54.50 -21.61 -26.35
N PHE A 404 54.46 -21.79 -25.03
CA PHE A 404 55.61 -22.27 -24.26
C PHE A 404 55.92 -23.74 -24.57
N LYS A 405 54.89 -24.59 -24.72
CA LYS A 405 55.05 -26.00 -25.12
C LYS A 405 55.55 -26.14 -26.56
N ARG A 406 55.09 -25.27 -27.48
CA ARG A 406 55.52 -25.26 -28.89
C ARG A 406 56.96 -24.77 -29.09
N ARG A 407 57.50 -23.97 -28.17
CA ARG A 407 58.93 -23.58 -28.16
C ARG A 407 59.88 -24.65 -27.62
N ARG A 408 59.38 -25.63 -26.85
CA ARG A 408 60.19 -26.72 -26.29
C ARG A 408 60.24 -27.98 -27.15
N ALA A 409 59.36 -28.11 -28.14
CA ALA A 409 59.33 -29.26 -29.05
C ALA A 409 60.11 -28.93 -30.35
N THR A 410 61.43 -28.79 -30.23
CA THR A 410 62.34 -28.85 -31.39
C THR A 410 62.92 -30.26 -31.42
N TYR A 411 62.57 -30.97 -32.49
CA TYR A 411 62.87 -32.35 -32.88
C TYR A 411 64.13 -33.03 -32.30
N GLU A 412 63.94 -34.24 -31.77
CA GLU A 412 64.92 -35.32 -31.83
C GLU A 412 64.25 -36.53 -32.50
N TYR A 413 64.77 -36.95 -33.65
CA TYR A 413 64.26 -38.05 -34.46
C TYR A 413 64.92 -39.36 -33.97
N VAL A 414 64.14 -40.33 -33.51
CA VAL A 414 64.60 -41.70 -33.25
C VAL A 414 63.66 -42.67 -33.99
N PRO A 415 64.18 -43.56 -34.86
CA PRO A 415 63.34 -44.45 -35.65
C PRO A 415 62.82 -45.62 -34.79
N VAL A 416 61.52 -45.92 -34.91
CA VAL A 416 60.86 -47.04 -34.23
C VAL A 416 60.89 -48.27 -35.13
N SER A 417 61.61 -49.30 -34.68
CA SER A 417 61.38 -50.69 -35.09
C SER A 417 60.37 -51.35 -34.14
N ASP A 418 59.53 -52.21 -34.72
CA ASP A 418 58.49 -53.06 -34.14
C ASP A 418 58.69 -53.55 -32.69
N VAL A 419 57.60 -53.68 -31.92
CA VAL A 419 57.13 -54.94 -31.28
C VAL A 419 55.73 -54.77 -30.63
N ARG A 420 54.78 -55.53 -31.19
CA ARG A 420 53.60 -56.28 -30.66
C ARG A 420 53.05 -56.06 -29.23
N VAL A 421 51.76 -55.71 -29.22
CA VAL A 421 50.57 -56.39 -28.64
C VAL A 421 50.74 -57.40 -27.48
N ALA A 422 50.04 -57.11 -26.37
CA ALA A 422 49.17 -57.96 -25.52
C ALA A 422 49.15 -57.35 -24.11
N GLY A 423 48.08 -57.24 -23.32
CA GLY A 423 46.76 -57.85 -23.31
C GLY A 423 46.33 -57.98 -21.84
N ASN A 424 45.02 -58.03 -21.60
CA ASN A 424 44.35 -58.46 -20.36
C ASN A 424 44.45 -57.59 -19.09
N GLU A 425 43.48 -57.56 -18.16
CA GLU A 425 42.07 -57.94 -18.05
C GLU A 425 41.66 -57.65 -16.58
N LYS A 426 40.35 -57.57 -16.34
CA LYS A 426 39.63 -57.86 -15.08
C LYS A 426 39.18 -56.72 -14.16
N SER A 427 37.85 -56.60 -14.23
CA SER A 427 36.84 -56.21 -13.26
C SER A 427 36.99 -56.80 -11.84
N ARG A 428 36.47 -56.06 -10.84
CA ARG A 428 35.54 -56.59 -9.83
C ARG A 428 34.80 -55.48 -9.06
N LEU A 429 33.56 -55.81 -8.75
CA LEU A 429 32.51 -55.08 -8.03
C LEU A 429 32.76 -55.02 -6.52
N LEU A 430 32.38 -53.87 -5.91
CA LEU A 430 31.59 -53.61 -4.67
C LEU A 430 31.97 -54.34 -3.36
N PRO A 431 31.69 -53.79 -2.17
CA PRO A 431 30.42 -53.16 -1.75
C PRO A 431 30.28 -51.66 -1.97
#